data_AF-A0A9W6X7B4-F1
#
_entry.id   AF-A0A9W6X7B4-F1
#
_cell.length_a   1.000
_cell.length_b   1.000
_cell.length_c   1.000
_cell.angle_alpha   90.00
_cell.angle_beta   90.00
_cell.angle_gamma   90.00
#
_symmetry.space_group_name_H-M   'P 1'
#
loop_
_entity.id
_entity.type
_entity.pdbx_description
1 polymer ?
#
loop_
_entity_poly.entity_id
_entity_poly.type
_entity_poly.pdbx_seq_one_letter_code
_entity_poly.pdbx_strand_id
1 'polypeptide(L)'
;MAKEGKLENFTVGDFVLWSRVDERLRGNKLVVRWVGPYRVTEAREYSFVIEHLIRDDFEVHGSRLKFCDDASLEVDEEILEHVAKQGIVLGVERIREHRFNPITKQWELLVSWGGLQEIEDSWEPLANMVHDVPVLVANYAEQQQDEGFRGQVSEA
;
A
#
# COMPACT_ATOMS: atom_id res chain seq x y z
N MET A 1 -7.55 22.37 29.26
CA MET A 1 -8.72 22.89 28.52
C MET A 1 -8.83 22.09 27.23
N ALA A 2 -9.58 21.00 27.24
CA ALA A 2 -9.86 20.25 26.02
C ALA A 2 -10.88 21.06 25.21
N LYS A 3 -10.55 21.42 23.98
CA LYS A 3 -11.53 22.01 23.06
C LYS A 3 -12.57 20.92 22.80
N GLU A 4 -13.82 21.15 23.19
CA GLU A 4 -14.95 20.36 22.69
C GLU A 4 -14.90 20.44 21.16
N GLY A 5 -14.59 19.30 20.54
CA GLY A 5 -14.54 19.18 19.09
C GLY A 5 -15.97 19.35 18.57
N LYS A 6 -16.22 20.45 17.86
CA LYS A 6 -17.37 20.57 16.97
C LYS A 6 -17.31 19.35 16.04
N LEU A 7 -18.26 18.41 16.16
CA LEU A 7 -18.38 17.30 15.21
C LEU A 7 -18.53 17.95 13.83
N GLU A 8 -17.51 17.78 12.98
CA GLU A 8 -17.68 18.05 11.57
C GLU A 8 -18.74 17.06 11.08
N ASN A 9 -19.87 17.60 10.61
CA ASN A 9 -21.01 16.79 10.18
C ASN A 9 -20.69 16.22 8.79
N PHE A 10 -19.98 15.10 8.75
CA PHE A 10 -19.88 14.30 7.54
C PHE A 10 -21.29 13.82 7.16
N THR A 11 -21.55 13.75 5.87
CA THR A 11 -22.81 13.30 5.29
C THR A 11 -22.59 12.00 4.50
N VAL A 12 -23.66 11.22 4.35
CA VAL A 12 -23.61 10.00 3.55
C VAL A 12 -23.23 10.36 2.11
N GLY A 13 -22.20 9.71 1.58
CA GLY A 13 -21.60 9.98 0.27
C GLY A 13 -20.28 10.75 0.31
N ASP A 14 -19.93 11.38 1.45
CA ASP A 14 -18.66 12.11 1.56
C ASP A 14 -17.47 11.17 1.53
N PHE A 15 -16.42 11.58 0.81
CA PHE A 15 -15.13 10.91 0.82
C PHE A 15 -14.25 11.45 1.93
N VAL A 16 -13.73 10.54 2.74
CA VAL A 16 -12.98 10.84 3.95
C VAL A 16 -11.71 10.02 4.05
N LEU A 17 -10.71 10.59 4.71
CA LEU A 17 -9.52 9.88 5.18
C LEU A 17 -9.73 9.44 6.62
N TRP A 18 -9.36 8.20 6.91
CA TRP A 18 -9.43 7.61 8.24
C TRP A 18 -8.06 7.59 8.93
N SER A 19 -8.01 8.06 10.17
CA SER A 19 -6.86 8.03 11.07
C SER A 19 -6.65 6.63 11.65
N ARG A 20 -5.62 5.92 11.19
CA ARG A 20 -5.18 4.64 11.78
C ARG A 20 -3.91 4.82 12.61
N VAL A 21 -3.85 4.11 13.73
CA VAL A 21 -2.65 4.01 14.55
C VAL A 21 -1.74 2.97 13.92
N ASP A 22 -0.50 3.34 13.63
CA ASP A 22 0.49 2.41 13.12
C ASP A 22 1.14 1.64 14.28
N GLU A 23 0.73 0.38 14.47
CA GLU A 23 1.26 -0.45 15.54
C GLU A 23 2.74 -0.85 15.34
N ARG A 24 3.29 -0.70 14.13
CA ARG A 24 4.68 -1.04 13.82
C ARG A 24 5.65 0.04 14.30
N LEU A 25 5.15 1.25 14.59
CA LEU A 25 5.91 2.42 15.03
C LEU A 25 5.89 2.61 16.57
N ARG A 26 5.74 1.52 17.35
CA ARG A 26 5.75 1.54 18.83
C ARG A 26 7.10 1.97 19.42
N GLY A 27 7.40 3.26 19.34
CA GLY A 27 8.46 3.95 20.06
C GLY A 27 7.93 5.25 20.61
N ASN A 28 7.51 5.27 21.89
CA ASN A 28 7.14 6.40 22.77
C ASN A 28 6.26 7.54 22.21
N LYS A 29 5.78 7.46 20.97
CA LYS A 29 5.02 8.48 20.27
C LYS A 29 4.00 7.79 19.39
N LEU A 30 2.73 8.08 19.62
CA LEU A 30 1.63 7.62 18.76
C LEU A 30 1.78 8.29 17.40
N VAL A 31 2.23 7.53 16.39
CA VAL A 31 2.23 7.99 15.00
C VAL A 31 0.89 7.62 14.39
N VAL A 32 0.14 8.64 14.01
CA VAL A 32 -1.15 8.51 13.33
C VAL A 32 -0.91 8.67 11.83
N ARG A 33 -1.39 7.72 11.03
CA ARG A 33 -1.41 7.81 9.57
C ARG A 33 -2.85 8.00 9.10
N TRP A 34 -3.05 8.92 8.15
CA TRP A 34 -4.32 9.08 7.44
C TRP A 34 -4.32 8.14 6.23
N VAL A 35 -5.35 7.31 6.10
CA VAL A 35 -5.51 6.33 5.03
C VAL A 35 -6.87 6.51 4.36
N GLY A 36 -6.97 6.25 3.06
CA GLY A 36 -8.21 6.41 2.30
C GLY A 36 -7.94 6.49 0.79
N PRO A 37 -8.97 6.71 -0.04
CA PRO A 37 -10.29 7.25 0.31
C PRO A 37 -11.29 6.21 0.85
N TYR A 38 -12.12 6.62 1.82
CA TYR A 38 -13.30 5.87 2.29
C TYR A 38 -14.55 6.69 2.01
N ARG A 39 -15.69 6.04 1.78
CA ARG A 39 -16.98 6.71 1.60
C ARG A 39 -17.83 6.56 2.86
N VAL A 40 -18.45 7.64 3.34
CA VAL A 40 -19.41 7.56 4.45
C VAL A 40 -20.71 6.92 3.94
N THR A 41 -21.13 5.81 4.53
CA THR A 41 -22.36 5.09 4.18
C THR A 41 -23.50 5.35 5.14
N GLU A 42 -23.18 5.63 6.41
CA GLU A 42 -24.16 5.89 7.46
C GLU A 42 -23.62 6.92 8.44
N ALA A 43 -24.43 7.92 8.77
CA ALA A 43 -24.16 8.88 9.83
C ALA A 43 -25.01 8.55 11.05
N ARG A 44 -24.37 8.25 12.18
CA ARG A 44 -25.02 7.96 13.46
C ARG A 44 -24.80 9.12 14.44
N GLU A 45 -25.47 9.05 15.59
CA GLU A 45 -25.46 10.11 16.61
C GLU A 45 -24.03 10.44 17.11
N TYR A 46 -23.14 9.45 17.18
CA TYR A 46 -21.76 9.61 17.69
C TYR A 46 -20.67 8.96 16.83
N SER A 47 -21.03 8.38 15.69
CA SER A 47 -20.13 7.61 14.83
C SER A 47 -20.55 7.68 13.36
N PHE A 48 -19.65 7.29 12.48
CA PHE A 48 -19.89 7.18 11.05
C PHE A 48 -19.50 5.77 10.62
N VAL A 49 -20.32 5.16 9.77
CA VAL A 49 -19.92 3.96 9.03
C VAL A 49 -19.24 4.44 7.76
N ILE A 50 -17.99 4.03 7.58
CA ILE A 50 -17.20 4.29 6.40
C ILE A 50 -16.94 2.99 5.68
N GLU A 51 -17.08 2.96 4.37
CA GLU A 51 -16.71 1.80 3.56
C GLU A 51 -15.44 2.10 2.77
N HIS A 52 -14.54 1.13 2.77
CA HIS A 52 -13.52 1.08 1.73
C HIS A 52 -14.20 0.58 0.46
N LEU A 53 -13.86 1.12 -0.71
CA LEU A 53 -14.54 0.86 -1.98
C LEU A 53 -14.59 -0.63 -2.44
N ILE A 54 -14.00 -1.55 -1.67
CA ILE A 54 -13.59 -2.87 -2.16
C ILE A 54 -13.84 -3.99 -1.17
N ARG A 55 -13.67 -3.81 0.15
CA ARG A 55 -13.63 -4.98 1.04
C ARG A 55 -14.35 -4.91 2.39
N ASP A 56 -14.44 -3.78 3.10
CA ASP A 56 -15.07 -3.78 4.43
C ASP A 56 -15.66 -2.40 4.81
N ASP A 57 -16.72 -2.44 5.63
CA ASP A 57 -17.29 -1.30 6.34
C ASP A 57 -16.72 -1.19 7.77
N PHE A 58 -16.48 0.04 8.22
CA PHE A 58 -15.89 0.34 9.51
C PHE A 58 -16.70 1.42 10.22
N GLU A 59 -17.08 1.18 11.47
CA GLU A 59 -17.68 2.20 12.32
C GLU A 59 -16.59 2.98 13.07
N VAL A 60 -16.52 4.29 12.84
CA VAL A 60 -15.46 5.15 13.36
C VAL A 60 -16.01 6.45 13.92
N HIS A 61 -15.34 7.01 14.93
CA HIS A 61 -15.71 8.31 15.49
C HIS A 61 -15.30 9.45 14.53
N GLY A 62 -16.11 10.50 14.41
CA GLY A 62 -15.85 11.61 13.48
C GLY A 62 -14.50 12.31 13.68
N SER A 63 -13.96 12.32 14.91
CA SER A 63 -12.61 12.86 15.19
C SER A 63 -11.45 12.07 14.55
N ARG A 64 -11.73 10.85 14.07
CA ARG A 64 -10.79 10.01 13.32
C ARG A 64 -10.93 10.21 11.81
N LEU A 65 -11.82 11.10 11.36
CA LEU A 65 -12.08 11.40 9.97
C LEU A 65 -11.58 12.79 9.61
N LYS A 66 -11.19 12.95 8.35
CA LYS A 66 -10.94 14.25 7.74
C LYS A 66 -11.49 14.21 6.32
N PHE A 67 -12.09 15.30 5.84
CA PHE A 67 -12.50 15.40 4.44
C PHE A 67 -11.32 15.10 3.52
N CYS A 68 -11.59 14.31 2.49
CA CYS A 68 -10.70 14.19 1.35
C CYS A 68 -10.86 15.49 0.54
N ASP A 69 -10.09 16.50 0.93
CA ASP A 69 -10.21 17.87 0.45
C ASP A 69 -9.55 17.98 -0.93
N ASP A 70 -10.19 17.43 -1.95
CA ASP A 70 -9.86 17.85 -3.31
C ASP A 70 -11.07 17.79 -4.24
N ALA A 71 -11.55 18.97 -4.63
CA ALA A 71 -12.45 19.15 -5.76
C ALA A 71 -11.78 18.78 -7.12
N SER A 72 -10.53 18.29 -7.10
CA SER A 72 -9.82 17.69 -8.23
C SER A 72 -9.58 16.18 -8.12
N LEU A 73 -10.10 15.50 -7.08
CA LEU A 73 -10.21 14.04 -7.07
C LEU A 73 -11.35 13.63 -8.01
N GLU A 74 -11.11 13.76 -9.32
CA GLU A 74 -11.68 12.82 -10.27
C GLU A 74 -11.18 11.44 -9.83
N VAL A 75 -11.99 10.74 -9.04
CA VAL A 75 -11.77 9.32 -8.78
C VAL A 75 -11.98 8.63 -10.11
N ASP A 76 -10.92 8.59 -10.91
CA ASP A 76 -10.87 7.86 -12.16
C ASP A 76 -10.78 6.36 -11.85
N GLU A 77 -11.08 5.57 -12.88
CA GLU A 77 -10.94 4.12 -12.83
C GLU A 77 -9.53 3.70 -12.41
N GLU A 78 -8.51 4.54 -12.66
CA GLU A 78 -7.10 4.29 -12.33
C GLU A 78 -6.81 4.38 -10.82
N ILE A 79 -7.35 5.37 -10.10
CA ILE A 79 -7.23 5.48 -8.64
C ILE A 79 -8.05 4.36 -7.96
N LEU A 80 -9.25 4.06 -8.47
CA LEU A 80 -10.05 2.91 -8.04
C LEU A 80 -9.33 1.59 -8.26
N GLU A 81 -8.70 1.40 -9.43
CA GLU A 81 -7.91 0.22 -9.78
C GLU A 81 -6.63 0.15 -8.94
N HIS A 82 -5.97 1.28 -8.65
CA HIS A 82 -4.81 1.35 -7.77
C HIS A 82 -5.17 0.97 -6.33
N VAL A 83 -6.28 1.48 -5.80
CA VAL A 83 -6.81 1.11 -4.48
C VAL A 83 -7.32 -0.34 -4.48
N ALA A 84 -7.81 -0.86 -5.60
CA ALA A 84 -8.12 -2.29 -5.77
C ALA A 84 -6.88 -3.15 -5.77
N LYS A 85 -5.81 -2.68 -6.42
CA LYS A 85 -4.48 -3.29 -6.40
C LYS A 85 -3.84 -3.23 -5.00
N GLN A 86 -4.23 -2.29 -4.13
CA GLN A 86 -3.88 -2.31 -2.70
C GLN A 86 -4.61 -3.45 -1.97
N GLY A 87 -4.04 -4.65 -2.07
CA GLY A 87 -4.62 -5.89 -1.53
C GLY A 87 -4.91 -6.96 -2.59
N ILE A 88 -4.49 -6.77 -3.84
CA ILE A 88 -4.36 -7.84 -4.84
C ILE A 88 -2.93 -8.36 -4.77
N VAL A 89 -2.78 -9.63 -4.38
CA VAL A 89 -1.51 -10.34 -4.50
C VAL A 89 -1.38 -10.73 -5.97
N LEU A 90 -0.55 -9.98 -6.70
CA LEU A 90 -0.19 -10.34 -8.07
C LEU A 90 0.86 -11.45 -8.03
N GLY A 91 0.66 -12.48 -8.84
CA GLY A 91 1.68 -13.52 -9.01
C GLY A 91 2.88 -12.97 -9.78
N VAL A 92 4.07 -13.42 -9.41
CA VAL A 92 5.28 -13.15 -10.21
C VAL A 92 5.26 -14.07 -11.43
N GLU A 93 5.26 -13.51 -12.63
CA GLU A 93 5.37 -14.27 -13.87
C GLU A 93 6.83 -14.66 -14.12
N ARG A 94 7.74 -13.68 -14.05
CA ARG A 94 9.18 -13.89 -14.28
C ARG A 94 10.02 -12.73 -13.72
N ILE A 95 11.27 -13.03 -13.38
CA ILE A 95 12.30 -12.02 -13.12
C ILE A 95 13.05 -11.77 -14.43
N ARG A 96 13.15 -10.50 -14.84
CA ARG A 96 13.80 -10.11 -16.10
C ARG A 96 15.25 -9.72 -15.88
N GLU A 97 15.47 -8.83 -14.91
CA GLU A 97 16.76 -8.18 -14.69
C GLU A 97 17.03 -8.03 -13.19
N HIS A 98 18.29 -7.74 -12.86
CA HIS A 98 18.72 -7.38 -11.53
C HIS A 98 19.61 -6.13 -11.61
N ARG A 99 19.58 -5.30 -10.57
CA ARG A 99 20.47 -4.14 -10.45
C ARG A 99 20.84 -3.89 -9.00
N PHE A 100 22.00 -3.30 -8.79
CA PHE A 100 22.32 -2.65 -7.52
C PHE A 100 21.90 -1.19 -7.56
N ASN A 101 21.01 -0.78 -6.66
CA ASN A 101 20.61 0.62 -6.53
C ASN A 101 21.58 1.35 -5.58
N PRO A 102 22.41 2.29 -6.08
CA PRO A 102 23.42 2.96 -5.25
C PRO A 102 22.82 3.95 -4.24
N ILE A 103 21.57 4.38 -4.43
CA ILE A 103 20.89 5.34 -3.57
C ILE A 103 20.35 4.62 -2.33
N THR A 104 19.60 3.54 -2.54
CA THR A 104 19.04 2.70 -1.46
C THR A 104 20.07 1.72 -0.89
N LYS A 105 21.16 1.48 -1.62
CA LYS A 105 22.23 0.51 -1.32
C LYS A 105 21.70 -0.92 -1.21
N GLN A 106 20.76 -1.27 -2.08
CA GLN A 106 20.11 -2.58 -2.09
C GLN A 106 20.07 -3.15 -3.49
N TRP A 107 20.06 -4.48 -3.56
CA TRP A 107 19.77 -5.19 -4.79
C TRP A 107 18.27 -5.16 -5.07
N GLU A 108 17.92 -4.92 -6.33
CA GLU A 108 16.55 -4.87 -6.83
C GLU A 108 16.42 -5.81 -8.03
N LEU A 109 15.23 -6.38 -8.19
CA LEU A 109 14.85 -7.26 -9.29
C LEU A 109 13.77 -6.59 -10.12
N LEU A 110 13.90 -6.63 -11.44
CA LEU A 110 12.83 -6.23 -12.34
C LEU A 110 11.85 -7.39 -12.48
N VAL A 111 10.67 -7.22 -11.90
CA VAL A 111 9.63 -8.24 -11.79
C VAL A 111 8.56 -7.99 -12.84
N SER A 112 8.23 -9.04 -13.58
CA SER A 112 7.07 -9.06 -14.46
C SER A 112 5.91 -9.77 -13.78
N TRP A 113 4.75 -9.15 -13.83
CA TRP A 113 3.57 -9.53 -13.06
C TRP A 113 2.58 -10.33 -13.91
N GLY A 114 2.10 -11.44 -13.36
CA GLY A 114 1.16 -12.33 -14.04
C GLY A 114 -0.14 -11.61 -14.37
N GLY A 115 -0.50 -11.61 -15.66
CA GLY A 115 -1.72 -10.97 -16.15
C GLY A 115 -1.60 -9.47 -16.41
N LEU A 116 -0.42 -8.89 -16.25
CA LEU A 116 -0.11 -7.49 -16.57
C LEU A 116 0.80 -7.39 -17.80
N GLN A 117 0.89 -6.18 -18.37
CA GLN A 117 1.77 -5.91 -19.50
C GLN A 117 3.20 -5.59 -19.04
N GLU A 118 4.19 -5.77 -19.92
CA GLU A 118 5.60 -5.48 -19.61
C GLU A 118 5.88 -4.03 -19.19
N ILE A 119 5.04 -3.08 -19.61
CA ILE A 119 5.14 -1.68 -19.18
C ILE A 119 4.82 -1.50 -17.68
N GLU A 120 4.14 -2.48 -17.08
CA GLU A 120 3.81 -2.54 -15.67
C GLU A 120 4.86 -3.29 -14.84
N ASP A 121 5.96 -3.74 -15.45
CA ASP A 121 7.08 -4.35 -14.72
C ASP A 121 7.66 -3.34 -13.71
N SER A 122 7.97 -3.80 -12.49
CA SER A 122 8.47 -2.95 -11.41
C SER A 122 9.77 -3.46 -10.80
N TRP A 123 10.56 -2.53 -10.25
CA TRP A 123 11.78 -2.86 -9.51
C TRP A 123 11.43 -3.14 -8.05
N GLU A 124 11.58 -4.40 -7.64
CA GLU A 124 11.28 -4.86 -6.29
C GLU A 124 12.56 -5.15 -5.49
N PRO A 125 12.61 -4.81 -4.19
CA PRO A 125 13.77 -5.13 -3.36
C PRO A 125 14.02 -6.64 -3.28
N LEU A 126 15.28 -7.06 -3.46
CA LEU A 126 15.67 -8.48 -3.42
C LEU A 126 15.22 -9.16 -2.12
N ALA A 127 15.35 -8.48 -0.98
CA ALA A 127 14.95 -9.02 0.32
C ALA A 127 13.47 -9.41 0.38
N ASN A 128 12.58 -8.64 -0.28
CA ASN A 128 11.16 -8.97 -0.35
C ASN A 128 10.96 -10.19 -1.27
N MET A 129 11.63 -10.21 -2.42
CA MET A 129 11.48 -11.28 -3.40
C MET A 129 12.01 -12.63 -2.93
N VAL A 130 13.09 -12.64 -2.13
CA VAL A 130 13.60 -13.86 -1.50
C VAL A 130 12.59 -14.41 -0.48
N HIS A 131 11.90 -13.53 0.25
CA HIS A 131 10.85 -13.95 1.17
C HIS A 131 9.60 -14.46 0.43
N ASP A 132 9.17 -13.75 -0.61
CA ASP A 132 7.87 -13.99 -1.25
C ASP A 132 7.92 -15.11 -2.31
N VAL A 133 9.01 -15.19 -3.09
CA VAL A 133 9.19 -16.16 -4.19
C VAL A 133 10.60 -16.77 -4.23
N PRO A 134 11.08 -17.40 -3.14
CA PRO A 134 12.47 -17.86 -2.99
C PRO A 134 12.94 -18.78 -4.12
N VAL A 135 12.08 -19.70 -4.57
CA VAL A 135 12.42 -20.66 -5.64
C VAL A 135 12.67 -19.96 -6.97
N LEU A 136 11.89 -18.93 -7.28
CA LEU A 136 11.99 -18.20 -8.55
C LEU A 136 13.25 -17.33 -8.56
N VAL A 137 13.57 -16.70 -7.43
CA VAL A 137 14.83 -15.95 -7.25
C VAL A 137 16.04 -16.88 -7.37
N ALA A 138 16.02 -18.04 -6.72
CA ALA A 138 17.12 -19.01 -6.80
C ALA A 138 17.36 -19.50 -8.23
N ASN A 139 16.30 -19.91 -8.93
CA ASN A 139 16.38 -20.36 -10.33
C ASN A 139 16.91 -19.25 -11.26
N TYR A 140 16.50 -18.01 -11.02
CA TYR A 140 17.01 -16.86 -11.77
C TYR A 140 18.51 -16.65 -11.50
N ALA A 141 18.91 -16.66 -10.24
CA ALA A 141 20.28 -16.42 -9.81
C ALA A 141 21.27 -17.49 -10.33
N GLU A 142 20.84 -18.76 -10.42
CA GLU A 142 21.65 -19.84 -11.01
C GLU A 142 21.99 -19.61 -12.49
N GLN A 143 21.15 -18.86 -13.21
CA GLN A 143 21.35 -18.55 -14.63
C GLN A 143 22.23 -17.30 -14.83
N GLN A 144 22.51 -16.53 -13.77
CA GLN A 144 23.30 -15.31 -13.86
C GLN A 144 24.80 -15.57 -13.65
N GLN A 145 25.63 -14.77 -14.33
CA GLN A 145 27.09 -14.77 -14.13
C GLN A 145 27.56 -13.70 -13.14
N ASP A 146 26.65 -12.86 -12.62
CA ASP A 146 26.97 -11.82 -11.63
C ASP A 146 27.19 -12.46 -10.24
N GLU A 147 28.47 -12.62 -9.86
CA GLU A 147 28.86 -13.17 -8.57
C GLU A 147 28.45 -12.27 -7.39
N GLY A 148 28.42 -10.94 -7.57
CA GLY A 148 28.03 -9.99 -6.54
C GLY A 148 26.54 -10.10 -6.21
N PHE A 149 25.71 -10.23 -7.24
CA PHE A 149 24.29 -10.52 -7.07
C PHE A 149 24.05 -11.88 -6.43
N ARG A 150 24.72 -12.94 -6.95
CA ARG A 150 24.55 -14.31 -6.43
C ARG A 150 24.96 -14.44 -4.96
N GLY A 151 26.03 -13.75 -4.55
CA GLY A 151 26.45 -13.66 -3.16
C GLY A 151 25.32 -13.10 -2.29
N GLN A 152 24.69 -12.01 -2.72
CA GLN A 152 23.59 -11.41 -1.97
C GLN A 152 22.38 -12.35 -1.86
N VAL A 153 22.03 -13.09 -2.91
CA VAL A 153 20.91 -14.04 -2.87
C VAL A 153 21.16 -15.16 -1.84
N SER A 154 22.40 -15.58 -1.67
CA SER A 154 22.75 -16.61 -0.66
C SER A 154 22.79 -16.10 0.79
N GLU A 155 22.93 -14.79 0.97
CA GLU A 155 22.99 -14.12 2.28
C GLU A 155 21.64 -13.57 2.75
N ALA A 156 20.69 -13.37 1.82
CA ALA A 156 19.33 -12.89 2.08
C ALA A 156 18.44 -13.97 2.69
#